data_AF-A0A3D5ULU9-F1
#
_entry.id   AF-A0A3D5ULU9-F1
#
_cell.length_a   1.000
_cell.length_b   1.000
_cell.length_c   1.000
_cell.angle_alpha   90.00
_cell.angle_beta   90.00
_cell.angle_gamma   90.00
#
_symmetry.space_group_name_H-M   'P 1'
#
loop_
_entity.id
_entity.type
_entity.pdbx_description
1 polymer ?
#
loop_
_entity_poly.entity_id
_entity_poly.type
_entity_poly.pdbx_seq_one_letter_code
_entity_poly.pdbx_strand_id
1 'polypeptide(L)'
;KEQYLAIPTLAMIQSTEDQLEAKAQALLETIQTQIGLKAELSIRDVDEHVGGGSLPTEIFKGKAVSLSLDHHKLDDLHAALRLSNPPVICRIADQQLLFHVRTIAAEEYPIIAQQLKKVLVN
;
A
#
# COMPACT_ATOMS: atom_id res chain seq x y z
N LYS A 1 6.73 28.24 -1.38
CA LYS A 1 7.01 26.78 -1.43
C LYS A 1 6.32 26.01 -0.29
N GLU A 2 6.19 26.57 0.93
CA GLU A 2 5.61 25.86 2.09
C GLU A 2 4.08 25.65 2.10
N GLN A 3 3.28 26.45 1.38
CA GLN A 3 1.81 26.34 1.42
C GLN A 3 1.23 25.07 0.78
N TYR A 4 2.00 24.32 -0.03
CA TYR A 4 1.50 23.15 -0.75
C TYR A 4 1.44 21.88 0.10
N LEU A 5 2.28 21.76 1.14
CA LEU A 5 2.28 20.60 2.05
C LEU A 5 0.99 20.50 2.87
N ALA A 6 0.29 21.61 3.07
CA ALA A 6 -0.99 21.65 3.76
C ALA A 6 -2.16 21.10 2.93
N ILE A 7 -1.97 20.91 1.61
CA ILE A 7 -2.97 20.33 0.71
C ILE A 7 -2.59 18.86 0.46
N PRO A 8 -3.29 17.89 1.08
CA PRO A 8 -2.87 16.48 1.08
C PRO A 8 -2.63 15.91 -0.32
N THR A 9 -3.52 16.20 -1.26
CA THR A 9 -3.40 15.71 -2.64
C THR A 9 -2.16 16.24 -3.34
N LEU A 10 -1.77 17.50 -3.12
CA LEU A 10 -0.57 18.07 -3.74
C LEU A 10 0.70 17.51 -3.09
N ALA A 11 0.70 17.33 -1.77
CA ALA A 11 1.80 16.67 -1.07
C ALA A 11 2.01 15.22 -1.55
N MET A 12 0.92 14.48 -1.76
CA MET A 12 0.96 13.11 -2.31
C MET A 12 1.54 13.08 -3.72
N ILE A 13 1.08 13.96 -4.62
CA ILE A 13 1.56 14.02 -6.01
C ILE A 13 3.05 14.43 -6.06
N GLN A 14 3.47 15.36 -5.21
CA GLN A 14 4.85 15.87 -5.17
C GLN A 14 5.83 15.00 -4.38
N SER A 15 5.37 13.87 -3.81
CA SER A 15 6.25 12.97 -3.06
C SER A 15 7.39 12.45 -3.95
N THR A 16 8.63 12.62 -3.49
CA THR A 16 9.83 12.19 -4.22
C THR A 16 10.02 10.67 -4.12
N GLU A 17 10.85 10.11 -5.01
CA GLU A 17 11.16 8.68 -4.98
C GLU A 17 11.78 8.25 -3.65
N ASP A 18 12.75 8.99 -3.12
CA ASP A 18 13.38 8.70 -1.82
C ASP A 18 12.37 8.71 -0.66
N GLN A 19 11.40 9.63 -0.70
CA GLN A 19 10.34 9.69 0.31
C GLN A 19 9.42 8.46 0.22
N LEU A 20 9.08 8.04 -1.01
CA LEU A 20 8.26 6.86 -1.22
C LEU A 20 9.00 5.58 -0.83
N GLU A 21 10.30 5.48 -1.11
CA GLU A 21 11.15 4.37 -0.68
C GLU A 21 11.18 4.27 0.85
N ALA A 22 11.43 5.39 1.54
CA ALA A 22 11.42 5.43 3.01
C ALA A 22 10.06 5.04 3.60
N LYS A 23 8.95 5.49 2.99
CA LYS A 23 7.60 5.08 3.41
C LYS A 23 7.35 3.59 3.18
N ALA A 24 7.79 3.05 2.04
CA ALA A 24 7.66 1.64 1.72
C ALA A 24 8.44 0.76 2.69
N GLN A 25 9.67 1.16 3.03
CA GLN A 25 10.50 0.46 4.02
C GLN A 25 9.85 0.45 5.40
N ALA A 26 9.37 1.60 5.88
CA ALA A 26 8.70 1.69 7.17
C ALA A 26 7.41 0.84 7.24
N LEU A 27 6.62 0.84 6.17
CA LEU A 27 5.42 -0.01 6.09
C LEU A 27 5.80 -1.51 6.04
N LEU A 28 6.79 -1.88 5.24
CA LEU A 28 7.28 -3.26 5.12
C LEU A 28 7.70 -3.80 6.49
N GLU A 29 8.54 -3.07 7.22
CA GLU A 29 9.01 -3.46 8.56
C GLU A 29 7.85 -3.60 9.55
N THR A 30 6.90 -2.66 9.51
CA THR A 30 5.71 -2.69 10.37
C THR A 30 4.85 -3.93 10.10
N ILE A 31 4.67 -4.31 8.84
CA ILE A 31 3.92 -5.51 8.48
C ILE A 31 4.71 -6.77 8.90
N GLN A 32 5.99 -6.85 8.54
CA GLN A 32 6.85 -8.00 8.84
C GLN A 32 6.87 -8.34 10.34
N THR A 33 7.00 -7.33 11.20
CA THR A 33 6.99 -7.52 12.66
C THR A 33 5.66 -8.07 13.20
N GLN A 34 4.54 -7.83 12.52
CA GLN A 34 3.22 -8.27 12.97
C GLN A 34 2.79 -9.64 12.42
N ILE A 35 3.09 -9.92 11.15
CA ILE A 35 2.58 -11.13 10.45
C ILE A 35 3.59 -12.30 10.44
N GLY A 36 4.89 -12.04 10.62
CA GLY A 36 5.94 -13.08 10.57
C GLY A 36 6.13 -13.70 9.18
N LEU A 37 6.73 -14.89 9.10
CA LEU A 37 7.08 -15.63 7.86
C LEU A 37 5.88 -16.21 7.09
N LYS A 38 4.66 -15.69 7.27
CA LYS A 38 3.43 -16.24 6.68
C LYS A 38 3.12 -15.72 5.28
N ALA A 39 3.84 -14.70 4.82
CA ALA A 39 3.68 -14.13 3.50
C ALA A 39 5.04 -13.66 2.99
N GLU A 40 5.21 -13.69 1.67
CA GLU A 40 6.33 -13.04 1.03
C GLU A 40 6.02 -11.55 0.85
N LEU A 41 6.91 -10.70 1.37
CA LEU A 41 6.78 -9.26 1.32
C LEU A 41 8.01 -8.64 0.67
N SER A 42 7.80 -7.66 -0.19
CA SER A 42 8.87 -6.90 -0.83
C SER A 42 8.41 -5.50 -1.22
N ILE A 43 9.35 -4.61 -1.53
CA ILE A 43 9.07 -3.29 -2.10
C ILE A 43 9.15 -3.42 -3.61
N ARG A 44 8.20 -2.80 -4.32
CA ARG A 44 8.15 -2.78 -5.78
C ARG A 44 8.02 -1.36 -6.31
N ASP A 45 8.74 -1.10 -7.41
CA ASP A 45 8.45 0.02 -8.28
C ASP A 45 7.13 -0.22 -9.00
N VAL A 46 6.27 0.80 -8.99
CA VAL A 46 4.95 0.74 -9.60
C VAL A 46 4.67 1.99 -10.42
N ASP A 47 3.95 1.80 -11.52
CA ASP A 47 3.41 2.91 -12.30
C ASP A 47 2.02 3.27 -11.76
N GLU A 48 1.86 4.53 -11.36
CA GLU A 48 0.66 5.07 -10.75
C GLU A 48 -0.02 6.05 -11.69
N HIS A 49 -1.35 6.08 -11.66
CA HIS A 49 -2.15 7.05 -12.40
C HIS A 49 -2.88 7.91 -11.38
N VAL A 50 -2.80 9.22 -11.54
CA VAL A 50 -3.51 10.16 -10.67
C VAL A 50 -4.86 10.52 -11.30
N GLY A 51 -5.89 10.73 -10.47
CA GLY A 51 -7.14 11.34 -10.93
C GLY A 51 -8.28 10.39 -11.30
N GLY A 52 -8.27 9.11 -10.94
CA GLY A 52 -9.47 8.24 -10.97
C GLY A 52 -10.26 8.20 -12.30
N GLY A 53 -9.60 8.44 -13.44
CA GLY A 53 -10.23 8.52 -14.77
C GLY A 53 -10.29 9.93 -15.39
N SER A 54 -9.96 10.99 -14.65
CA SER A 54 -9.96 12.38 -15.14
C SER A 54 -8.63 12.83 -15.76
N LEU A 55 -7.51 12.21 -15.38
CA LEU A 55 -6.17 12.52 -15.89
C LEU A 55 -5.44 11.23 -16.36
N PRO A 56 -5.95 10.55 -17.40
CA PRO A 56 -5.48 9.22 -17.79
C PRO A 56 -4.06 9.17 -18.37
N THR A 57 -3.46 10.32 -18.69
CA THR A 57 -2.20 10.39 -19.46
C THR A 57 -0.93 10.60 -18.64
N GLU A 58 -1.02 10.96 -17.36
CA GLU A 58 0.18 11.15 -16.52
C GLU A 58 0.46 9.90 -15.67
N ILE A 59 1.57 9.24 -16.00
CA ILE A 59 2.11 8.10 -15.26
C ILE A 59 3.16 8.62 -14.27
N PHE A 60 2.95 8.31 -12.99
CA PHE A 60 3.88 8.65 -11.91
C PHE A 60 4.64 7.41 -11.48
N LYS A 61 5.95 7.58 -11.23
CA LYS A 61 6.73 6.54 -10.55
C LYS A 61 6.35 6.51 -9.08
N GLY A 62 5.99 5.34 -8.60
CA GLY A 62 5.56 5.08 -7.23
C GLY A 62 6.28 3.88 -6.63
N LYS A 63 6.05 3.69 -5.34
CA LYS A 63 6.50 2.51 -4.59
C LYS A 63 5.29 1.86 -3.94
N ALA A 64 5.29 0.54 -3.89
CA ALA A 64 4.30 -0.23 -3.16
C ALA A 64 4.97 -1.32 -2.34
N VAL A 65 4.39 -1.65 -1.19
CA VAL A 65 4.70 -2.91 -0.52
C VAL A 65 3.83 -3.98 -1.17
N SER A 66 4.45 -5.02 -1.73
CA SER A 66 3.75 -6.18 -2.28
C SER A 66 3.66 -7.31 -1.28
N LEU A 67 2.52 -7.99 -1.26
CA LEU A 67 2.29 -9.22 -0.50
C LEU A 67 1.89 -10.33 -1.47
N SER A 68 2.66 -11.43 -1.49
CA SER A 68 2.35 -12.66 -2.21
C SER A 68 2.06 -13.82 -1.27
N LEU A 69 1.11 -14.66 -1.70
CA LEU A 69 0.67 -15.91 -1.09
C LEU A 69 0.33 -16.92 -2.20
N ASP A 70 0.04 -18.16 -1.83
CA ASP A 70 -0.58 -19.13 -2.72
C ASP A 70 -1.83 -18.55 -3.39
N HIS A 71 -1.92 -18.69 -4.72
CA HIS A 71 -2.92 -18.02 -5.55
C HIS A 71 -4.37 -18.18 -5.09
N HIS A 72 -4.73 -19.33 -4.50
CA HIS A 72 -6.09 -19.61 -4.01
C HIS A 72 -6.56 -18.68 -2.90
N LYS A 73 -5.65 -17.95 -2.22
CA LYS A 73 -5.97 -17.12 -1.06
C LYS A 73 -6.02 -15.62 -1.37
N LEU A 74 -5.58 -15.19 -2.56
CA LEU A 74 -5.36 -13.76 -2.84
C LEU A 74 -6.67 -12.96 -2.93
N ASP A 75 -7.66 -13.48 -3.66
CA ASP A 75 -8.95 -12.80 -3.86
C ASP A 75 -9.77 -12.77 -2.57
N ASP A 76 -9.77 -13.87 -1.82
CA ASP A 76 -10.42 -13.97 -0.51
C ASP A 76 -9.78 -13.02 0.50
N LEU A 77 -8.44 -12.95 0.52
CA LEU A 77 -7.72 -12.01 1.37
C LEU A 77 -8.04 -10.56 0.99
N HIS A 78 -8.05 -10.25 -0.31
CA HIS A 78 -8.41 -8.92 -0.79
C HIS A 78 -9.85 -8.55 -0.40
N ALA A 79 -10.80 -9.48 -0.52
CA ALA A 79 -12.17 -9.28 -0.07
C ALA A 79 -12.26 -9.09 1.45
N ALA A 80 -11.54 -9.91 2.23
CA ALA A 80 -11.51 -9.82 3.68
C ALA A 80 -10.93 -8.49 4.18
N LEU A 81 -9.88 -7.98 3.53
CA LEU A 81 -9.31 -6.65 3.82
C LEU A 81 -10.29 -5.52 3.52
N ARG A 82 -11.06 -5.60 2.43
CA ARG A 82 -12.11 -4.61 2.14
C ARG A 82 -13.25 -4.63 3.15
N LEU A 83 -13.53 -5.80 3.73
CA LEU A 83 -14.58 -6.00 4.74
C LEU A 83 -14.07 -5.85 6.18
N SER A 84 -12.78 -5.59 6.39
CA SER A 84 -12.22 -5.41 7.72
C SER A 84 -12.69 -4.10 8.36
N ASN A 85 -12.50 -3.97 9.67
CA ASN A 85 -12.78 -2.73 10.39
C ASN A 85 -11.53 -2.24 11.15
N PRO A 86 -10.93 -1.10 10.75
CA PRO A 86 -11.26 -0.32 9.54
C PRO A 86 -10.94 -1.08 8.24
N PRO A 87 -11.56 -0.72 7.10
CA PRO A 87 -11.31 -1.38 5.82
C PRO A 87 -9.94 -0.99 5.25
N VAL A 88 -9.25 -1.93 4.63
CA VAL A 88 -7.97 -1.71 3.95
C VAL A 88 -8.15 -1.95 2.46
N ILE A 89 -7.96 -0.90 1.66
CA ILE A 89 -8.07 -0.97 0.20
C ILE A 89 -6.67 -1.05 -0.40
N CYS A 90 -6.43 -2.09 -1.18
CA CYS A 90 -5.18 -2.30 -1.91
C CYS A 90 -5.49 -2.71 -3.36
N ARG A 91 -4.47 -2.76 -4.21
CA ARG A 91 -4.63 -3.19 -5.60
C ARG A 91 -4.18 -4.64 -5.76
N ILE A 92 -4.82 -5.40 -6.64
CA ILE A 92 -4.26 -6.65 -7.17
C ILE A 92 -3.55 -6.35 -8.49
N ALA A 93 -2.29 -6.75 -8.60
CA ALA A 93 -1.56 -6.82 -9.87
C ALA A 93 -0.46 -7.88 -9.76
N ASP A 94 -0.13 -8.53 -10.88
CA ASP A 94 0.88 -9.60 -10.97
C ASP A 94 0.70 -10.70 -9.92
N GLN A 95 -0.55 -11.02 -9.55
CA GLN A 95 -0.91 -11.99 -8.51
C GLN A 95 -0.38 -11.63 -7.11
N GLN A 96 -0.27 -10.34 -6.81
CA GLN A 96 0.12 -9.81 -5.50
C GLN A 96 -0.86 -8.74 -5.04
N LEU A 97 -1.00 -8.57 -3.72
CA LEU A 97 -1.61 -7.36 -3.15
C LEU A 97 -0.56 -6.26 -3.12
N LEU A 98 -0.90 -5.08 -3.63
CA LEU A 98 -0.05 -3.90 -3.67
C LEU A 98 -0.62 -2.80 -2.77
N PHE A 99 0.15 -2.41 -1.78
CA PHE A 99 -0.13 -1.29 -0.87
C PHE A 99 0.68 -0.07 -1.33
N HIS A 100 0.04 0.77 -2.12
CA HIS A 100 0.65 1.98 -2.68
C HIS A 100 0.93 3.01 -1.57
N VAL A 101 2.21 3.25 -1.27
CA VAL A 101 2.57 4.05 -0.08
C VAL A 101 2.36 5.54 -0.25
N ARG A 102 2.09 6.02 -1.48
CA ARG A 102 1.77 7.42 -1.73
C ARG A 102 0.52 7.86 -0.95
N THR A 103 -0.50 7.01 -0.89
CA THR A 103 -1.81 7.32 -0.29
C THR A 103 -1.97 6.83 1.14
N ILE A 104 -0.93 6.24 1.73
CA ILE A 104 -0.98 5.70 3.10
C ILE A 104 -0.24 6.66 4.03
N ALA A 105 -0.88 7.08 5.11
CA ALA A 105 -0.29 7.89 6.16
C ALA A 105 0.44 7.02 7.21
N ALA A 106 1.45 7.59 7.88
CA ALA A 106 2.31 6.82 8.78
C ALA A 106 1.55 6.24 9.99
N GLU A 107 0.54 6.97 10.47
CA GLU A 107 -0.36 6.52 11.54
C GLU A 107 -1.23 5.32 11.14
N GLU A 108 -1.39 5.04 9.84
CA GLU A 108 -2.18 3.92 9.33
C GLU A 108 -1.37 2.62 9.23
N TYR A 109 -0.03 2.67 9.30
CA TYR A 109 0.81 1.47 9.15
C TYR A 109 0.49 0.37 10.19
N PRO A 110 0.32 0.69 11.49
CA PRO A 110 -0.04 -0.33 12.48
C PRO A 110 -1.42 -0.92 12.23
N ILE A 111 -2.35 -0.12 11.69
CA ILE A 111 -3.71 -0.55 11.36
C ILE A 111 -3.66 -1.57 10.23
N ILE A 112 -2.94 -1.27 9.14
CA ILE A 112 -2.77 -2.18 8.00
C ILE A 112 -2.16 -3.50 8.45
N ALA A 113 -1.08 -3.44 9.22
CA ALA A 113 -0.41 -4.63 9.73
C ALA A 113 -1.32 -5.47 10.64
N GLN A 114 -2.13 -4.82 11.49
CA GLN A 114 -3.10 -5.51 12.35
C GLN A 114 -4.20 -6.17 11.54
N GLN A 115 -4.77 -5.51 10.53
CA GLN A 115 -5.82 -6.10 9.71
C GLN A 115 -5.28 -7.28 8.89
N LEU A 116 -4.11 -7.12 8.26
CA LEU A 116 -3.41 -8.22 7.57
C LEU A 116 -3.22 -9.43 8.48
N LYS A 117 -2.75 -9.22 9.71
CA LYS A 117 -2.59 -10.31 10.68
C LYS A 117 -3.90 -11.04 10.96
N LYS A 118 -5.01 -10.32 11.15
CA LYS A 118 -6.33 -10.92 11.41
C LYS A 118 -6.80 -11.77 10.23
N VAL A 119 -6.70 -11.23 9.02
CA VAL A 119 -7.20 -11.91 7.81
C VAL A 119 -6.31 -13.08 7.36
N LEU A 120 -5.03 -13.10 7.76
CA LEU A 120 -4.09 -14.20 7.47
C LEU A 120 -4.13 -15.33 8.51
N VAL A 121 -4.72 -15.10 9.67
CA VAL A 121 -4.80 -16.08 10.77
C VAL A 121 -6.16 -16.78 10.83
N ASN A 122 -7.22 -16.14 10.32
CA ASN A 122 -8.51 -16.77 10.06
C ASN A 122 -8.43 -17.72 8.86
#